data_AF-A0A1I0Z8C1-F1
#
_entry.id   AF-A0A1I0Z8C1-F1
#
_cell.length_a   1.000
_cell.length_b   1.000
_cell.length_c   1.000
_cell.angle_alpha   90.00
_cell.angle_beta   90.00
_cell.angle_gamma   90.00
#
_symmetry.space_group_name_H-M   'P 1'
#
loop_
_entity.id
_entity.type
_entity.pdbx_description
1 polymer ?
#
loop_
_entity_poly.entity_id
_entity_poly.type
_entity_poly.pdbx_seq_one_letter_code
_entity_poly.pdbx_strand_id
1 'polypeptide(L)'
;MKYSLAEDAGTLYTVALAESTHADVRQYYYTCLTRTVDLIEELTGLMDKKGLLNPKIQVPTPGSIEKVQDQSFVGGWFSGNRPLNTMEITRITACFRHVEVKKELLNSFVQITSSKQLQKHFKRGEQLTKKHLEVMQDLLDRHDLPHLQTLESDVTDSTVPPFSDRLMLFKISVFVSMIMGHYATALSTVMRKDIGVDFGRLMSEIGLYGEDTLNLMIKMGFLNQMPLAKKTER
;
A
#
# COMPACT_ATOMS: atom_id res chain seq x y z
N MET A 1 5.39 5.24 10.02
CA MET A 1 3.91 5.23 9.99
C MET A 1 3.26 6.53 9.47
N LYS A 2 3.38 7.69 10.15
CA LYS A 2 2.70 8.95 9.74
C LYS A 2 3.01 9.37 8.30
N TYR A 3 4.28 9.28 7.92
CA TYR A 3 4.76 9.60 6.57
C TYR A 3 4.01 8.80 5.49
N SER A 4 4.00 7.47 5.59
CA SER A 4 3.31 6.61 4.61
C SER A 4 1.80 6.84 4.55
N LEU A 5 1.16 7.14 5.69
CA LEU A 5 -0.27 7.48 5.71
C LEU A 5 -0.56 8.82 5.05
N ALA A 6 0.35 9.79 5.16
CA ALA A 6 0.25 11.07 4.47
C ALA A 6 0.40 10.89 2.95
N GLU A 7 1.37 10.08 2.50
CA GLU A 7 1.52 9.73 1.07
C GLU A 7 0.25 9.10 0.48
N ASP A 8 -0.34 8.13 1.20
CA ASP A 8 -1.59 7.48 0.76
C ASP A 8 -2.75 8.49 0.67
N ALA A 9 -2.89 9.36 1.68
CA ALA A 9 -3.93 10.38 1.72
C ALA A 9 -3.75 11.41 0.60
N GLY A 10 -2.51 11.83 0.32
CA GLY A 10 -2.20 12.79 -0.74
C GLY A 10 -2.63 12.30 -2.12
N THR A 11 -2.42 11.01 -2.41
CA THR A 11 -2.85 10.39 -3.67
C THR A 11 -4.38 10.43 -3.79
N LEU A 12 -5.10 10.07 -2.73
CA LEU A 12 -6.56 10.10 -2.71
C LEU A 12 -7.11 11.52 -2.89
N TYR A 13 -6.55 12.51 -2.19
CA TYR A 13 -6.98 13.90 -2.30
C TYR A 13 -6.70 14.49 -3.69
N THR A 14 -5.62 14.06 -4.35
CA THR A 14 -5.31 14.47 -5.72
C THR A 14 -6.38 13.97 -6.70
N VAL A 15 -6.74 12.68 -6.63
CA VAL A 15 -7.79 12.10 -7.47
C VAL A 15 -9.14 12.76 -7.18
N ALA A 16 -9.51 12.87 -5.90
CA ALA A 16 -10.77 13.47 -5.50
C ALA A 16 -10.90 14.93 -5.96
N LEU A 17 -9.81 15.71 -5.91
CA LEU A 17 -9.76 17.08 -6.42
C LEU A 17 -9.96 17.13 -7.94
N ALA A 18 -9.35 16.20 -8.68
CA ALA A 18 -9.41 16.14 -10.14
C ALA A 18 -10.80 15.70 -10.65
N GLU A 19 -11.49 14.84 -9.92
CA GLU A 19 -12.80 14.28 -10.31
C GLU A 19 -13.99 15.09 -9.79
N SER A 20 -13.79 15.92 -8.76
CA SER A 20 -14.85 16.75 -8.19
C SER A 20 -15.19 17.95 -9.09
N THR A 21 -16.47 18.25 -9.24
CA THR A 21 -16.96 19.41 -10.01
C THR A 21 -17.53 20.52 -9.11
N HIS A 22 -18.11 20.17 -7.97
CA HIS A 22 -18.67 21.13 -7.01
C HIS A 22 -17.57 21.96 -6.33
N ALA A 23 -17.72 23.29 -6.37
CA ALA A 23 -16.66 24.22 -5.98
C ALA A 23 -16.23 24.09 -4.51
N ASP A 24 -17.19 23.90 -3.60
CA ASP A 24 -16.96 23.68 -2.18
C ASP A 24 -16.21 22.37 -1.90
N VAL A 25 -16.61 21.28 -2.55
CA VAL A 25 -15.96 19.97 -2.46
C VAL A 25 -14.53 20.04 -3.00
N ARG A 26 -14.32 20.71 -4.14
CA ARG A 26 -12.99 20.95 -4.70
C ARG A 26 -12.12 21.77 -3.76
N GLN A 27 -12.66 22.85 -3.18
CA GLN A 27 -11.92 23.69 -2.24
C GLN A 27 -11.50 22.92 -0.99
N TYR A 28 -12.37 22.02 -0.51
CA TYR A 28 -12.04 21.11 0.59
C TYR A 28 -10.85 20.21 0.24
N TYR A 29 -10.91 19.49 -0.89
CA TYR A 29 -9.82 18.59 -1.28
C TYR A 29 -8.52 19.33 -1.62
N TYR A 30 -8.60 20.54 -2.19
CA TYR A 30 -7.43 21.40 -2.39
C TYR A 30 -6.75 21.75 -1.06
N THR A 31 -7.53 22.09 -0.04
CA THR A 31 -7.01 22.39 1.31
C THR A 31 -6.41 21.16 1.97
N CYS A 32 -7.05 19.99 1.84
CA CYS A 32 -6.50 18.73 2.35
C CYS A 32 -5.18 18.36 1.65
N LEU A 33 -5.13 18.51 0.32
CA LEU A 33 -3.95 18.18 -0.48
C LEU A 33 -2.76 19.07 -0.11
N THR A 34 -2.94 20.38 -0.10
CA THR A 34 -1.87 21.34 0.24
C THR A 34 -1.27 21.07 1.62
N ARG A 35 -2.12 20.92 2.65
CA ARG A 35 -1.65 20.55 4.01
C ARG A 35 -0.94 19.19 4.06
N THR A 36 -1.37 18.24 3.22
CA THR A 36 -0.74 16.91 3.17
C THR A 36 0.64 16.99 2.52
N VAL A 37 0.80 17.81 1.47
CA VAL A 37 2.10 18.07 0.83
C VAL A 37 3.05 18.72 1.83
N ASP A 38 2.61 19.75 2.56
CA ASP A 38 3.43 20.41 3.59
C ASP A 38 3.89 19.40 4.67
N LEU A 39 2.97 18.54 5.13
CA LEU A 39 3.29 17.50 6.10
C LEU A 39 4.30 16.47 5.57
N ILE A 40 4.20 16.08 4.29
CA ILE A 40 5.15 15.15 3.66
C ILE A 40 6.55 15.78 3.62
N GLU A 41 6.66 17.04 3.23
CA GLU A 41 7.94 17.77 3.20
C GLU A 41 8.57 17.87 4.60
N GLU A 42 7.78 18.24 5.61
CA GLU A 42 8.26 18.31 7.00
C GLU A 42 8.74 16.96 7.53
N LEU A 43 7.96 15.89 7.29
CA LEU A 43 8.31 14.54 7.73
C LEU A 43 9.54 14.01 7.00
N THR A 44 9.67 14.28 5.70
CA THR A 44 10.86 13.89 4.92
C THR A 44 12.11 14.56 5.47
N GLY A 45 12.05 15.89 5.68
CA GLY A 45 13.16 16.64 6.26
C GLY A 45 13.53 16.17 7.67
N LEU A 46 12.54 15.79 8.48
CA LEU A 46 12.79 15.22 9.80
C LEU A 46 13.43 13.83 9.74
N MET A 47 12.95 12.96 8.85
CA MET A 47 13.52 11.62 8.66
C MET A 47 14.97 11.69 8.19
N ASP A 48 15.30 12.60 7.27
CA ASP A 48 16.68 12.81 6.82
C ASP A 48 17.58 13.29 7.97
N LYS A 49 17.16 14.34 8.70
CA LYS A 49 17.89 14.86 9.88
C LYS A 49 18.12 13.80 10.97
N LYS A 50 17.23 12.82 11.09
CA LYS A 50 17.31 11.73 12.06
C LYS A 50 17.97 10.46 11.51
N GLY A 51 18.38 10.45 10.25
CA GLY A 51 18.99 9.27 9.61
C GLY A 51 18.03 8.09 9.45
N LEU A 52 16.72 8.35 9.34
CA LEU A 52 15.66 7.34 9.22
C LEU A 52 15.34 6.94 7.77
N LEU A 53 16.05 7.51 6.79
CA LEU A 53 15.91 7.16 5.36
C LEU A 53 16.77 5.94 4.95
N ASN A 54 16.99 4.99 5.88
CA ASN A 54 17.80 3.79 5.67
C ASN A 54 16.92 2.54 5.46
N PRO A 55 17.39 1.52 4.72
CA PRO A 55 18.64 1.51 3.95
C PRO A 55 18.53 2.37 2.68
N LYS A 56 19.57 3.15 2.37
CA LYS A 56 19.68 3.84 1.08
C LYS A 56 20.12 2.83 0.03
N ILE A 57 19.24 2.46 -0.88
CA ILE A 57 19.62 1.62 -2.03
C ILE A 57 20.37 2.49 -3.03
N GLN A 58 21.67 2.30 -3.13
CA GLN A 58 22.51 3.01 -4.08
C GLN A 58 22.55 2.25 -5.40
N VAL A 59 22.03 2.88 -6.45
CA VAL A 59 22.21 2.41 -7.83
C VAL A 59 23.30 3.26 -8.47
N PRO A 60 24.34 2.64 -9.07
CA PRO A 60 25.43 3.40 -9.69
C PRO A 60 24.92 4.29 -10.81
N THR A 61 25.45 5.52 -10.90
CA THR A 61 25.13 6.43 -12.00
C THR A 61 25.72 5.88 -13.30
N PRO A 62 24.93 5.72 -14.37
CA PRO A 62 25.44 5.23 -15.66
C PRO A 62 26.50 6.18 -16.22
N GLY A 63 27.59 5.63 -16.77
CA GLY A 63 28.62 6.41 -17.45
C GLY A 63 28.23 6.88 -18.86
N SER A 64 27.20 6.26 -19.45
CA SER A 64 26.66 6.59 -20.78
C SER A 64 25.19 6.17 -20.88
N ILE A 65 24.51 6.64 -21.92
CA ILE A 65 23.13 6.24 -22.21
C ILE A 65 23.16 4.89 -22.95
N GLU A 66 22.67 3.84 -22.30
CA GLU A 66 22.45 2.53 -22.93
C GLU A 66 21.02 2.42 -23.46
N LYS A 67 20.88 1.98 -24.72
CA LYS A 67 19.57 1.71 -25.33
C LYS A 67 19.23 0.24 -25.19
N VAL A 68 17.97 -0.05 -24.86
CA VAL A 68 17.40 -1.40 -24.91
C VAL A 68 17.45 -1.89 -26.36
N GLN A 69 18.11 -3.03 -26.58
CA GLN A 69 18.36 -3.55 -27.93
C GLN A 69 17.25 -4.50 -28.40
N ASP A 70 16.66 -5.28 -27.50
CA ASP A 70 15.67 -6.30 -27.85
C ASP A 70 14.75 -6.68 -26.67
N GLN A 71 13.75 -7.52 -26.97
CA GLN A 71 12.69 -7.93 -26.05
C GLN A 71 13.19 -8.76 -24.87
N SER A 72 14.41 -9.32 -24.89
CA SER A 72 14.96 -10.04 -23.73
C SER A 72 15.06 -9.15 -22.49
N PHE A 73 15.09 -7.83 -22.65
CA PHE A 73 15.11 -6.85 -21.57
C PHE A 73 13.89 -6.94 -20.63
N VAL A 74 12.72 -7.37 -21.12
CA VAL A 74 11.53 -7.58 -20.25
C VAL A 74 11.58 -8.92 -19.50
N GLY A 75 12.59 -9.74 -19.75
CA GLY A 75 12.78 -11.03 -19.10
C GLY A 75 11.72 -12.08 -19.45
N GLY A 76 11.88 -13.24 -18.81
CA GLY A 76 10.96 -14.35 -18.86
C GLY A 76 10.04 -14.38 -17.65
N TRP A 77 9.09 -15.31 -17.66
CA TRP A 77 8.18 -15.54 -16.55
C TRP A 77 8.82 -16.33 -15.39
N PHE A 78 9.85 -17.14 -15.69
CA PHE A 78 10.49 -18.05 -14.74
C PHE A 78 12.03 -17.95 -14.69
N SER A 79 12.68 -17.48 -15.76
CA SER A 79 14.15 -17.37 -15.86
C SER A 79 14.56 -16.36 -16.93
N GLY A 80 15.87 -16.06 -17.02
CA GLY A 80 16.43 -15.14 -18.02
C GLY A 80 16.19 -13.66 -17.69
N ASN A 81 16.09 -13.33 -16.40
CA ASN A 81 15.76 -11.98 -15.96
C ASN A 81 17.03 -11.15 -15.75
N ARG A 82 17.07 -9.96 -16.34
CA ARG A 82 18.09 -8.95 -16.06
C ARG A 82 18.02 -8.47 -14.60
N PRO A 83 19.08 -7.82 -14.07
CA PRO A 83 19.00 -7.10 -12.80
C PRO A 83 17.83 -6.11 -12.74
N LEU A 84 17.34 -5.83 -11.53
CA LEU A 84 16.30 -4.83 -11.30
C LEU A 84 16.80 -3.44 -11.72
N ASN A 85 15.95 -2.67 -12.38
CA ASN A 85 16.22 -1.26 -12.64
C ASN A 85 15.75 -0.39 -11.48
N THR A 86 16.16 0.88 -11.47
CA THR A 86 15.82 1.84 -10.41
C THR A 86 14.31 2.01 -10.20
N MET A 87 13.52 1.96 -11.27
CA MET A 87 12.06 2.07 -11.17
C MET A 87 11.45 0.84 -10.47
N GLU A 88 11.88 -0.36 -10.84
CA GLU A 88 11.43 -1.61 -10.23
C GLU A 88 11.79 -1.66 -8.74
N ILE A 89 13.04 -1.31 -8.40
CA ILE A 89 13.49 -1.18 -7.01
C ILE A 89 12.61 -0.18 -6.25
N THR A 90 12.36 1.00 -6.84
CA THR A 90 11.53 2.03 -6.22
C THR A 90 10.10 1.54 -5.97
N ARG A 91 9.51 0.82 -6.94
CA ARG A 91 8.14 0.29 -6.80
C ARG A 91 8.05 -0.82 -5.75
N ILE A 92 8.99 -1.76 -5.75
CA ILE A 92 9.04 -2.85 -4.76
C ILE A 92 9.20 -2.27 -3.35
N THR A 93 10.17 -1.38 -3.15
CA THR A 93 10.44 -0.79 -1.83
C THR A 93 9.32 0.13 -1.33
N ALA A 94 8.65 0.87 -2.23
CA ALA A 94 7.47 1.65 -1.88
C ALA A 94 6.32 0.73 -1.44
N CYS A 95 5.99 -0.28 -2.25
CA CYS A 95 4.92 -1.23 -1.93
C CYS A 95 5.20 -1.94 -0.60
N PHE A 96 6.43 -2.37 -0.35
CA PHE A 96 6.83 -2.97 0.92
C PHE A 96 6.53 -2.04 2.10
N ARG A 97 7.01 -0.79 2.05
CA ARG A 97 6.78 0.21 3.11
C ARG A 97 5.29 0.46 3.37
N HIS A 98 4.50 0.61 2.31
CA HIS A 98 3.06 0.80 2.47
C HIS A 98 2.40 -0.42 3.10
N VAL A 99 2.72 -1.63 2.64
CA VAL A 99 2.14 -2.88 3.17
C VAL A 99 2.55 -3.13 4.62
N GLU A 100 3.80 -2.90 4.97
CA GLU A 100 4.32 -3.10 6.33
C GLU A 100 3.58 -2.26 7.37
N VAL A 101 3.31 -0.99 7.06
CA VAL A 101 2.49 -0.13 7.93
C VAL A 101 1.09 -0.71 8.16
N LYS A 102 0.47 -1.34 7.15
CA LYS A 102 -0.87 -1.92 7.28
C LYS A 102 -0.84 -3.26 8.01
N LYS A 103 0.22 -4.06 7.82
CA LYS A 103 0.47 -5.28 8.58
C LYS A 103 0.49 -4.99 10.08
N GLU A 104 1.24 -3.97 10.50
CA GLU A 104 1.30 -3.60 11.93
C GLU A 104 0.00 -2.98 12.47
N LEU A 105 -0.75 -2.25 11.64
CA LEU A 105 -2.08 -1.78 12.02
C LEU A 105 -3.06 -2.95 12.23
N LEU A 106 -3.02 -3.96 11.36
CA LEU A 106 -3.79 -5.19 11.52
C LEU A 106 -3.38 -5.94 12.80
N ASN A 107 -2.08 -6.07 13.05
CA ASN A 107 -1.54 -6.67 14.27
C ASN A 107 -2.05 -5.93 15.53
N SER A 108 -2.01 -4.60 15.52
CA SER A 108 -2.55 -3.76 16.59
C SER A 108 -4.06 -3.95 16.77
N PHE A 109 -4.82 -4.08 15.68
CA PHE A 109 -6.26 -4.32 15.76
C PHE A 109 -6.62 -5.69 16.33
N VAL A 110 -5.80 -6.72 16.09
CA VAL A 110 -5.94 -8.04 16.73
C VAL A 110 -5.85 -7.92 18.25
N GLN A 111 -4.91 -7.10 18.75
CA GLN A 111 -4.67 -6.90 20.18
C GLN A 111 -5.82 -6.17 20.88
N ILE A 112 -6.44 -5.19 20.22
CA ILE A 112 -7.37 -4.25 20.88
C ILE A 112 -8.85 -4.54 20.67
N THR A 113 -9.26 -5.26 19.61
CA THR A 113 -10.69 -5.57 19.42
C THR A 113 -11.16 -6.67 20.38
N SER A 114 -12.33 -6.48 20.99
CA SER A 114 -12.98 -7.50 21.81
C SER A 114 -13.73 -8.55 20.98
N SER A 115 -14.03 -8.27 19.71
CA SER A 115 -14.78 -9.17 18.84
C SER A 115 -13.90 -10.30 18.32
N LYS A 116 -14.20 -11.54 18.71
CA LYS A 116 -13.47 -12.73 18.23
C LYS A 116 -13.54 -12.91 16.71
N GLN A 117 -14.65 -12.51 16.10
CA GLN A 117 -14.80 -12.55 14.64
C GLN A 117 -13.85 -11.56 13.97
N LEU A 118 -13.73 -10.34 14.52
CA LEU A 118 -12.81 -9.33 14.01
C LEU A 118 -11.35 -9.69 14.29
N GLN A 119 -11.02 -10.21 15.47
CA GLN A 119 -9.67 -10.73 15.76
C GLN A 119 -9.22 -11.74 14.70
N LYS A 120 -10.08 -12.72 14.35
CA LYS A 120 -9.77 -13.71 13.31
C LYS A 120 -9.58 -13.08 11.94
N HIS A 121 -10.42 -12.10 11.59
CA HIS A 121 -10.34 -11.40 10.30
C HIS A 121 -9.08 -10.55 10.18
N PHE A 122 -8.72 -9.79 11.23
CA PHE A 122 -7.51 -8.98 11.26
C PHE A 122 -6.26 -9.85 11.28
N LYS A 123 -6.26 -10.96 12.02
CA LYS A 123 -5.13 -11.90 12.03
C LYS A 123 -4.88 -12.53 10.66
N ARG A 124 -5.93 -12.88 9.92
CA ARG A 124 -5.79 -13.36 8.54
C ARG A 124 -5.20 -12.29 7.63
N GLY A 125 -5.62 -11.02 7.77
CA GLY A 125 -5.06 -9.91 7.01
C GLY A 125 -3.58 -9.68 7.31
N GLU A 126 -3.19 -9.74 8.59
CA GLU A 126 -1.79 -9.63 9.03
C GLU A 126 -0.93 -10.73 8.41
N GLN A 127 -1.37 -12.00 8.47
CA GLN A 127 -0.66 -13.12 7.83
C GLN A 127 -0.54 -12.97 6.31
N LEU A 128 -1.60 -12.49 5.65
CA LEU A 128 -1.60 -12.25 4.21
C LEU A 128 -0.58 -11.16 3.83
N THR A 129 -0.62 -10.02 4.54
CA THR A 129 0.32 -8.92 4.30
C THR A 129 1.76 -9.31 4.62
N LYS A 130 1.99 -10.13 5.65
CA LYS A 130 3.30 -10.74 5.92
C LYS A 130 3.82 -11.56 4.73
N LYS A 131 3.01 -12.46 4.18
CA LYS A 131 3.36 -13.22 2.97
C LYS A 131 3.71 -12.30 1.79
N HIS A 132 2.97 -11.20 1.61
CA HIS A 132 3.25 -10.25 0.54
C HIS A 132 4.61 -9.56 0.72
N LEU A 133 4.97 -9.22 1.96
CA LEU A 133 6.27 -8.64 2.30
C LEU A 133 7.41 -9.63 2.04
N GLU A 134 7.24 -10.90 2.38
CA GLU A 134 8.22 -11.96 2.08
C GLU A 134 8.48 -12.09 0.58
N VAL A 135 7.45 -12.02 -0.27
CA VAL A 135 7.61 -12.03 -1.74
C VAL A 135 8.41 -10.82 -2.24
N MET A 136 8.11 -9.62 -1.73
CA MET A 136 8.84 -8.40 -2.09
C MET A 136 10.29 -8.44 -1.59
N GLN A 137 10.53 -9.03 -0.42
CA GLN A 137 11.85 -9.17 0.14
C GLN A 137 12.70 -10.19 -0.64
N ASP A 138 12.12 -11.34 -1.01
CA ASP A 138 12.78 -12.33 -1.88
C ASP A 138 13.20 -11.72 -3.24
N LEU A 139 12.36 -10.86 -3.82
CA LEU A 139 12.71 -10.12 -5.03
C LEU A 139 13.94 -9.21 -4.83
N LEU A 140 14.12 -8.62 -3.65
CA LEU A 140 15.30 -7.78 -3.35
C LEU A 140 16.53 -8.65 -3.05
N ASP A 141 16.36 -9.70 -2.26
CA ASP A 141 17.44 -10.61 -1.85
C ASP A 141 18.08 -11.31 -3.05
N ARG A 142 17.29 -11.72 -4.05
CA ARG A 142 17.79 -12.30 -5.31
C ARG A 142 18.70 -11.38 -6.14
N HIS A 143 18.76 -10.10 -5.79
CA HIS A 143 19.57 -9.08 -6.46
C HIS A 143 20.58 -8.43 -5.51
N ASP A 144 20.91 -9.08 -4.39
CA ASP A 144 21.85 -8.60 -3.37
C ASP A 144 21.49 -7.20 -2.83
N LEU A 145 20.20 -6.86 -2.85
CA LEU A 145 19.69 -5.61 -2.30
C LEU A 145 19.42 -5.76 -0.80
N PRO A 146 19.51 -4.67 -0.02
CA PRO A 146 19.40 -4.74 1.43
C PRO A 146 18.01 -5.19 1.88
N HIS A 147 17.99 -5.90 3.00
CA HIS A 147 16.77 -6.23 3.70
C HIS A 147 16.06 -4.96 4.19
N LEU A 148 14.76 -4.87 3.96
CA LEU A 148 13.97 -3.71 4.35
C LEU A 148 13.55 -3.80 5.81
N GLN A 149 13.50 -2.65 6.48
CA GLN A 149 13.14 -2.57 7.88
C GLN A 149 11.65 -2.86 8.09
N THR A 150 11.35 -3.73 9.06
CA THR A 150 10.01 -3.99 9.59
C THR A 150 9.71 -3.08 10.79
N LEU A 151 8.43 -2.93 11.11
CA LEU A 151 7.91 -2.02 12.14
C LEU A 151 7.35 -2.77 13.37
N GLU A 152 7.68 -4.04 13.52
CA GLU A 152 7.19 -4.90 14.63
C GLU A 152 7.51 -4.30 16.01
N SER A 153 8.66 -3.65 16.16
CA SER A 153 9.08 -3.00 17.40
C SER A 153 8.30 -1.72 17.74
N ASP A 154 7.56 -1.16 16.79
CA ASP A 154 6.80 0.08 16.98
C ASP A 154 5.41 -0.17 17.59
N VAL A 155 4.98 -1.44 17.66
CA VAL A 155 3.71 -1.83 18.27
C VAL A 155 3.86 -1.89 19.79
N THR A 156 2.96 -1.21 20.50
CA THR A 156 2.97 -1.13 21.97
C THR A 156 2.06 -2.19 22.61
N ASP A 157 2.27 -2.49 23.90
CA ASP A 157 1.43 -3.41 24.68
C ASP A 157 0.03 -2.86 25.06
N SER A 158 -0.38 -1.71 24.53
CA SER A 158 -1.70 -1.13 24.81
C SER A 158 -2.84 -2.01 24.27
N THR A 159 -3.75 -2.41 25.17
CA THR A 159 -4.95 -3.19 24.83
C THR A 159 -6.22 -2.36 24.77
N VAL A 160 -6.13 -1.05 25.03
CA VAL A 160 -7.28 -0.14 25.03
C VAL A 160 -7.62 0.24 23.60
N PRO A 161 -8.81 -0.13 23.06
CA PRO A 161 -9.19 0.21 21.69
C PRO A 161 -9.45 1.72 21.58
N PRO A 162 -8.71 2.46 20.72
CA PRO A 162 -8.96 3.87 20.47
C PRO A 162 -10.10 4.08 19.47
N PHE A 163 -10.55 3.03 18.78
CA PHE A 163 -11.57 3.07 17.74
C PHE A 163 -12.62 1.99 17.97
N SER A 164 -13.84 2.25 17.51
CA SER A 164 -14.90 1.24 17.50
C SER A 164 -14.62 0.14 16.48
N ASP A 165 -15.18 -1.04 16.72
CA ASP A 165 -15.15 -2.18 15.78
C ASP A 165 -15.59 -1.79 14.36
N ARG A 166 -16.62 -0.93 14.26
CA ARG A 166 -17.10 -0.37 12.99
C ARG A 166 -16.02 0.44 12.27
N LEU A 167 -15.34 1.33 12.99
CA LEU A 167 -14.31 2.18 12.41
C LEU A 167 -13.06 1.38 12.05
N MET A 168 -12.66 0.41 12.89
CA MET A 168 -11.53 -0.48 12.57
C MET A 168 -11.80 -1.26 11.29
N LEU A 169 -12.98 -1.88 11.15
CA LEU A 169 -13.31 -2.66 9.95
C LEU A 169 -13.43 -1.77 8.70
N PHE A 170 -13.99 -0.56 8.83
CA PHE A 170 -13.99 0.42 7.74
C PHE A 170 -12.57 0.81 7.31
N LYS A 171 -11.65 1.03 8.27
CA LYS A 171 -10.25 1.33 7.97
C LYS A 171 -9.58 0.18 7.22
N ILE A 172 -9.87 -1.07 7.56
CA ILE A 172 -9.35 -2.23 6.79
C ILE A 172 -9.83 -2.21 5.34
N SER A 173 -11.10 -1.89 5.09
CA SER A 173 -11.62 -1.75 3.71
C SER A 173 -10.85 -0.68 2.92
N VAL A 174 -10.61 0.50 3.52
CA VAL A 174 -9.80 1.56 2.91
C VAL A 174 -8.36 1.11 2.66
N PHE A 175 -7.75 0.40 3.60
CA PHE A 175 -6.38 -0.12 3.47
C PHE A 175 -6.24 -1.15 2.35
N VAL A 176 -7.23 -2.02 2.17
CA VAL A 176 -7.25 -2.96 1.05
C VAL A 176 -7.24 -2.20 -0.27
N SER A 177 -8.10 -1.18 -0.43
CA SER A 177 -8.11 -0.35 -1.65
C SER A 177 -6.77 0.35 -1.89
N MET A 178 -6.14 0.88 -0.83
CA MET A 178 -4.83 1.52 -0.93
C MET A 178 -3.74 0.53 -1.37
N ILE A 179 -3.66 -0.66 -0.76
CA ILE A 179 -2.70 -1.69 -1.13
C ILE A 179 -2.90 -2.12 -2.59
N MET A 180 -4.15 -2.32 -3.02
CA MET A 180 -4.48 -2.62 -4.42
C MET A 180 -4.00 -1.50 -5.36
N GLY A 181 -4.19 -0.23 -5.01
CA GLY A 181 -3.72 0.90 -5.81
C GLY A 181 -2.19 0.93 -5.98
N HIS A 182 -1.45 0.64 -4.90
CA HIS A 182 0.01 0.50 -4.96
C HIS A 182 0.45 -0.66 -5.86
N TYR A 183 -0.21 -1.82 -5.74
CA TYR A 183 0.09 -2.96 -6.61
C TYR A 183 -0.26 -2.70 -8.08
N ALA A 184 -1.37 -2.04 -8.37
CA ALA A 184 -1.73 -1.63 -9.73
C ALA A 184 -0.71 -0.64 -10.31
N THR A 185 -0.20 0.29 -9.49
CA THR A 185 0.86 1.22 -9.90
C THR A 185 2.18 0.50 -10.17
N ALA A 186 2.56 -0.46 -9.32
CA ALA A 186 3.72 -1.30 -9.58
C ALA A 186 3.54 -2.10 -10.88
N LEU A 187 2.43 -2.84 -11.01
CA LEU A 187 2.11 -3.66 -12.17
C LEU A 187 2.12 -2.88 -13.49
N SER A 188 1.62 -1.64 -13.48
CA SER A 188 1.57 -0.77 -14.69
C SER A 188 2.90 -0.12 -15.07
N THR A 189 3.90 -0.12 -14.18
CA THR A 189 5.19 0.58 -14.40
C THR A 189 6.39 -0.35 -14.47
N VAL A 190 6.31 -1.57 -13.92
CA VAL A 190 7.38 -2.56 -14.03
C VAL A 190 7.44 -3.15 -15.44
N MET A 191 8.66 -3.34 -15.94
CA MET A 191 8.87 -3.91 -17.28
C MET A 191 9.12 -5.42 -17.23
N ARG A 192 9.68 -5.91 -16.12
CA ARG A 192 9.92 -7.33 -15.90
C ARG A 192 8.64 -8.13 -15.70
N LYS A 193 8.48 -9.21 -16.49
CA LYS A 193 7.26 -10.04 -16.47
C LYS A 193 7.06 -10.81 -15.17
N ASP A 194 8.13 -11.35 -14.59
CA ASP A 194 8.05 -12.09 -13.32
C ASP A 194 7.51 -11.22 -12.19
N ILE A 195 7.99 -9.97 -12.09
CA ILE A 195 7.48 -8.97 -11.15
C ILE A 195 6.01 -8.68 -11.43
N GLY A 196 5.63 -8.54 -12.71
CA GLY A 196 4.24 -8.37 -13.11
C GLY A 196 3.33 -9.52 -12.65
N VAL A 197 3.78 -10.77 -12.74
CA VAL A 197 3.03 -11.93 -12.21
C VAL A 197 2.85 -11.81 -10.71
N ASP A 198 3.93 -11.55 -9.99
CA ASP A 198 3.89 -11.47 -8.53
C ASP A 198 2.91 -10.39 -8.10
N PHE A 199 3.02 -9.16 -8.60
CA PHE A 199 2.10 -8.09 -8.25
C PHE A 199 0.65 -8.36 -8.70
N GLY A 200 0.44 -9.01 -9.84
CA GLY A 200 -0.89 -9.47 -10.27
C GLY A 200 -1.50 -10.47 -9.29
N ARG A 201 -0.73 -11.47 -8.85
CA ARG A 201 -1.13 -12.45 -7.84
C ARG A 201 -1.41 -11.79 -6.49
N LEU A 202 -0.50 -10.95 -5.99
CA LEU A 202 -0.69 -10.22 -4.71
C LEU A 202 -1.95 -9.34 -4.75
N MET A 203 -2.23 -8.70 -5.89
CA MET A 203 -3.45 -7.91 -6.10
C MET A 203 -4.72 -8.77 -6.04
N SER A 204 -4.71 -9.97 -6.64
CA SER A 204 -5.84 -10.90 -6.52
C SER A 204 -6.05 -11.39 -5.08
N GLU A 205 -4.97 -11.75 -4.38
CA GLU A 205 -5.04 -12.24 -3.00
C GLU A 205 -5.61 -11.17 -2.04
N ILE A 206 -5.16 -9.91 -2.14
CA ILE A 206 -5.70 -8.82 -1.31
C ILE A 206 -7.13 -8.44 -1.71
N GLY A 207 -7.49 -8.57 -2.98
CA GLY A 207 -8.85 -8.34 -3.47
C GLY A 207 -9.86 -9.30 -2.83
N LEU A 208 -9.53 -10.59 -2.74
CA LEU A 208 -10.35 -11.59 -2.04
C LEU A 208 -10.49 -11.26 -0.55
N TYR A 209 -9.43 -10.79 0.11
CA TYR A 209 -9.52 -10.30 1.48
C TYR A 209 -10.41 -9.05 1.62
N GLY A 210 -10.42 -8.18 0.61
CA GLY A 210 -11.33 -7.04 0.52
C GLY A 210 -12.79 -7.45 0.44
N GLU A 211 -13.11 -8.45 -0.39
CA GLU A 211 -14.46 -9.03 -0.48
C GLU A 211 -14.91 -9.62 0.87
N ASP A 212 -14.05 -10.39 1.52
CA ASP A 212 -14.33 -10.93 2.87
C ASP A 212 -14.56 -9.82 3.90
N THR A 213 -13.80 -8.73 3.80
CA THR A 213 -13.98 -7.53 4.64
C THR A 213 -15.35 -6.90 4.40
N LEU A 214 -15.76 -6.76 3.14
CA LEU A 214 -17.08 -6.21 2.78
C LEU A 214 -18.22 -7.10 3.27
N ASN A 215 -18.11 -8.41 3.08
CA ASN A 215 -19.07 -9.40 3.59
C ASN A 215 -19.24 -9.29 5.10
N LEU A 216 -18.13 -9.07 5.82
CA LEU A 216 -18.16 -8.86 7.28
C LEU A 216 -18.84 -7.53 7.65
N MET A 217 -18.56 -6.45 6.93
CA MET A 217 -19.22 -5.16 7.14
C MET A 217 -20.73 -5.25 6.92
N ILE A 218 -21.18 -5.98 5.90
CA ILE A 218 -22.61 -6.23 5.63
C ILE A 218 -23.21 -7.02 6.80
N LYS A 219 -22.59 -8.14 7.17
CA LYS A 219 -23.07 -9.01 8.26
C LYS A 219 -23.22 -8.28 9.59
N MET A 220 -22.33 -7.34 9.89
CA MET A 220 -22.35 -6.55 11.12
C MET A 220 -23.19 -5.26 11.03
N GLY A 221 -23.81 -4.97 9.88
CA GLY A 221 -24.59 -3.74 9.68
C GLY A 221 -23.73 -2.46 9.68
N PHE A 222 -22.45 -2.58 9.34
CA PHE A 222 -21.49 -1.48 9.38
C PHE A 222 -21.38 -0.71 8.07
N LEU A 223 -21.77 -1.34 6.95
CA LEU A 223 -21.72 -0.76 5.61
C LEU A 223 -22.93 0.14 5.35
N ASN A 224 -22.68 1.41 5.03
CA ASN A 224 -23.71 2.31 4.52
C ASN A 224 -23.84 2.14 3.00
N GLN A 225 -25.08 2.12 2.51
CA GLN A 225 -25.35 2.10 1.08
C GLN A 225 -25.06 3.46 0.45
N MET A 226 -24.25 3.49 -0.61
CA MET A 226 -24.06 4.68 -1.43
C MET A 226 -25.27 4.90 -2.35
N PRO A 227 -25.53 6.15 -2.80
CA PRO A 227 -26.61 6.43 -3.75
C PRO A 227 -26.53 5.51 -4.97
N LEU A 228 -27.62 4.81 -5.28
CA LEU A 228 -27.69 3.95 -6.46
C LEU A 228 -28.21 4.74 -7.66
N ALA A 229 -27.66 4.45 -8.84
CA ALA A 229 -28.18 4.99 -10.08
C ALA A 229 -29.66 4.57 -10.26
N LYS A 230 -30.53 5.54 -10.55
CA LYS A 230 -31.93 5.23 -10.89
C LYS A 230 -31.95 4.61 -12.28
N LYS A 231 -32.53 3.42 -12.42
CA LYS A 231 -32.86 2.86 -13.72
C LYS A 231 -34.08 3.61 -14.25
N THR A 232 -33.93 4.35 -15.33
CA THR A 232 -35.08 4.91 -16.05
C THR A 232 -35.82 3.74 -16.69
N GLU A 233 -37.05 3.47 -16.26
CA GLU A 233 -37.95 2.59 -17.02
C GLU A 233 -38.23 3.29 -18.35
N ARG A 234 -37.79 2.67 -19.45
CA ARG A 234 -38.11 3.06 -20.84
C ARG A 234 -39.05 2.03 -21.42
#